data_AF-A0A5N9CYU1-F1
#
_entry.id   AF-A0A5N9CYU1-F1
#
_cell.length_a   1.000
_cell.length_b   1.000
_cell.length_c   1.000
_cell.angle_alpha   90.00
_cell.angle_beta   90.00
_cell.angle_gamma   90.00
#
_symmetry.space_group_name_H-M   'P 1'
#
loop_
_entity.id
_entity.type
_entity.pdbx_description
1 polymer ?
#
loop_
_entity_poly.entity_id
_entity_poly.type
_entity_poly.pdbx_seq_one_letter_code
_entity_poly.pdbx_strand_id
1 'polypeptide(L)'
;MMGNASGSGNLGELDDLYEAIILDHYRNPRNTGPVDSPDIDLEVNNPFCGDEFQIQMKVENDAVSAVGITGRGCAISQASASLLAELVEGKKSGEVRESVSAFRRLLQGVEISAEEREVL
;
A
#
# COMPACT_ATOMS: atom_id res chain seq x y z
N MET A 1 5.15 47.77 0.30
CA MET A 1 4.84 46.82 1.38
C MET A 1 4.06 45.67 0.75
N MET A 2 4.78 44.62 0.36
CA MET A 2 4.21 43.38 -0.15
C MET A 2 3.87 42.49 1.06
N GLY A 3 2.67 41.94 1.10
CA GLY A 3 2.19 41.09 2.19
C GLY A 3 1.21 40.05 1.69
N ASN A 4 1.77 38.88 1.37
CA ASN A 4 1.22 37.52 1.35
C ASN A 4 -0.23 37.26 0.91
N ALA A 5 -0.34 36.64 -0.26
CA ALA A 5 -1.39 35.66 -0.54
C ALA A 5 -1.02 34.33 0.15
N SER A 6 -1.69 34.01 1.26
CA SER A 6 -1.65 32.69 1.88
C SER A 6 -2.66 31.77 1.20
N GLY A 7 -2.14 30.79 0.44
CA GLY A 7 -2.91 29.63 -0.03
C GLY A 7 -3.12 28.67 1.12
N SER A 8 -4.24 28.81 1.82
CA SER A 8 -4.71 27.88 2.86
C SER A 8 -5.46 26.73 2.19
N GLY A 9 -4.75 25.69 1.76
CA GLY A 9 -5.37 24.40 1.45
C GLY A 9 -5.90 23.77 2.74
N ASN A 10 -7.13 23.27 2.71
CA ASN A 10 -7.88 22.82 3.87
C ASN A 10 -7.32 21.49 4.42
N LEU A 11 -6.43 21.55 5.42
CA LEU A 11 -5.86 20.34 6.06
C LEU A 11 -6.94 19.36 6.54
N GLY A 12 -8.08 19.86 7.00
CA GLY A 12 -9.18 19.01 7.49
C GLY A 12 -9.83 18.16 6.39
N GLU A 13 -9.93 18.67 5.16
CA GLU A 13 -10.47 17.88 4.03
C GLU A 13 -9.53 16.74 3.61
N LEU A 14 -8.22 16.92 3.78
CA LEU A 14 -7.25 15.85 3.54
C LEU A 14 -7.31 14.78 4.63
N ASP A 15 -7.42 15.19 5.90
CA ASP A 15 -7.55 14.25 7.01
C ASP A 15 -8.82 13.38 6.87
N ASP A 16 -9.94 14.00 6.51
CA ASP A 16 -11.21 13.30 6.24
C ASP A 16 -11.07 12.30 5.06
N LEU A 17 -10.36 12.69 4.00
CA LEU A 17 -10.11 11.81 2.86
C LEU A 17 -9.23 10.62 3.24
N TYR A 18 -8.15 10.85 4.00
CA TYR A 18 -7.28 9.77 4.46
C TYR A 18 -8.03 8.80 5.37
N GLU A 19 -8.83 9.32 6.31
CA GLU A 19 -9.67 8.49 7.16
C GLU A 19 -10.65 7.65 6.32
N ALA A 20 -11.31 8.27 5.34
CA ALA A 20 -12.24 7.58 4.46
C ALA A 20 -11.58 6.43 3.69
N ILE A 21 -10.38 6.64 3.14
CA ILE A 21 -9.62 5.60 2.42
C ILE A 21 -9.25 4.47 3.37
N ILE A 22 -8.67 4.78 4.53
CA ILE A 22 -8.26 3.76 5.50
C ILE A 22 -9.48 2.94 5.97
N LEU A 23 -10.60 3.61 6.27
CA LEU A 23 -11.82 2.93 6.70
C LEU A 23 -12.45 2.08 5.61
N ASP A 24 -12.43 2.51 4.35
CA ASP A 24 -12.94 1.71 3.24
C ASP A 24 -12.10 0.46 3.02
N HIS A 25 -10.77 0.57 2.99
CA HIS A 25 -9.88 -0.57 2.84
C HIS A 25 -9.88 -1.50 4.05
N TYR A 26 -10.14 -0.99 5.24
CA TYR A 26 -10.33 -1.81 6.44
C TYR A 26 -11.64 -2.60 6.40
N ARG A 27 -12.76 -1.97 5.99
CA ARG A 27 -14.10 -2.60 5.98
C ARG A 27 -14.32 -3.50 4.77
N ASN A 28 -13.78 -3.09 3.62
CA ASN A 28 -13.91 -3.76 2.34
C ASN A 28 -12.51 -4.04 1.76
N PRO A 29 -11.69 -4.90 2.40
CA PRO A 29 -10.35 -5.19 1.89
C PRO A 29 -10.44 -5.83 0.50
N ARG A 30 -9.51 -5.45 -0.37
CA ARG A 30 -9.37 -5.99 -1.73
C ARG A 30 -8.44 -7.19 -1.76
N ASN A 31 -8.63 -8.04 -2.77
CA ASN A 31 -7.77 -9.19 -3.04
C ASN A 31 -7.60 -10.12 -1.83
N THR A 32 -8.68 -10.39 -1.08
CA THR A 32 -8.63 -11.26 0.12
C THR A 32 -8.86 -12.74 -0.15
N GLY A 33 -8.77 -13.16 -1.40
CA GLY A 33 -8.89 -14.57 -1.79
C GLY A 33 -7.53 -15.25 -1.84
N PRO A 34 -7.45 -16.57 -1.65
CA PRO A 34 -6.24 -17.32 -1.96
C PRO A 34 -5.95 -17.26 -3.47
N VAL A 35 -4.67 -17.36 -3.84
CA VAL A 35 -4.24 -17.42 -5.23
C VAL A 35 -4.02 -18.88 -5.63
N ASP A 36 -4.54 -19.29 -6.78
CA ASP A 36 -4.33 -20.64 -7.30
C ASP A 36 -2.91 -20.84 -7.82
N SER A 37 -2.22 -21.84 -7.26
CA SER A 37 -0.82 -22.18 -7.60
C SER A 37 0.11 -20.95 -7.58
N PRO A 38 0.28 -20.31 -6.42
CA PRO A 38 1.10 -19.11 -6.33
C PRO A 38 2.58 -19.45 -6.50
N ASP A 39 3.32 -18.56 -7.16
CA ASP A 39 4.79 -18.65 -7.26
C ASP A 39 5.46 -18.18 -5.97
N ILE A 40 4.78 -17.31 -5.22
CA ILE A 40 5.23 -16.74 -3.95
C ILE A 40 4.14 -16.95 -2.92
N ASP A 41 4.49 -17.56 -1.78
CA ASP A 41 3.62 -17.72 -0.61
C ASP A 41 4.44 -17.36 0.64
N LEU A 42 4.04 -16.28 1.31
CA LEU A 42 4.76 -15.69 2.43
C LEU A 42 3.84 -15.48 3.62
N GLU A 43 4.26 -15.97 4.79
CA GLU A 43 3.65 -15.64 6.07
C GLU A 43 4.41 -14.48 6.71
N VAL A 44 3.69 -13.41 7.07
CA VAL A 44 4.21 -12.18 7.63
C VAL A 44 3.53 -11.92 8.97
N ASN A 45 4.34 -11.85 10.02
CA ASN A 45 3.85 -11.67 11.38
C ASN A 45 4.47 -10.42 12.01
N ASN A 46 3.63 -9.50 12.51
CA ASN A 46 4.02 -8.35 13.31
C ASN A 46 3.60 -8.56 14.79
N PRO A 47 4.48 -9.11 15.63
CA PRO A 47 4.12 -9.52 16.99
C PRO A 47 3.81 -8.35 17.93
N PHE A 48 4.22 -7.12 17.57
CA PHE A 48 3.94 -5.93 18.39
C PHE A 48 2.45 -5.55 18.37
N CYS A 49 1.80 -5.73 17.22
CA CYS A 49 0.38 -5.42 17.02
C CYS A 49 -0.49 -6.68 16.96
N GLY A 50 0.13 -7.86 16.89
CA GLY A 50 -0.56 -9.14 16.71
C GLY A 50 -1.10 -9.34 15.30
N ASP A 51 -0.47 -8.67 14.31
CA ASP A 51 -0.85 -8.84 12.90
C ASP A 51 -0.25 -10.13 12.35
N GLU A 52 -1.05 -10.88 11.62
CA GLU A 52 -0.71 -12.16 11.00
C GLU A 52 -1.31 -12.14 9.59
N PHE A 53 -0.46 -12.09 8.56
CA PHE A 53 -0.88 -12.06 7.16
C PHE A 53 -0.21 -13.17 6.37
N GLN A 54 -0.96 -13.73 5.43
CA GLN A 54 -0.45 -14.57 4.37
C GLN A 54 -0.58 -13.81 3.05
N ILE A 55 0.53 -13.66 2.33
CA ILE A 55 0.62 -12.97 1.05
C ILE A 55 0.97 -14.01 -0.01
N GLN A 56 0.08 -14.17 -0.97
CA GLN A 56 0.24 -15.05 -2.12
C GLN A 56 0.30 -14.22 -3.39
N MET A 57 1.24 -14.53 -4.28
CA MET A 57 1.35 -13.87 -5.58
C MET A 57 1.67 -14.88 -6.68
N LYS A 58 1.11 -14.63 -7.85
CA LYS A 58 1.43 -15.32 -9.10
C LYS A 58 2.08 -14.34 -10.07
N VAL A 59 3.14 -14.78 -10.75
CA VAL A 59 3.92 -13.93 -11.65
C VAL A 59 3.94 -14.55 -13.03
N GLU A 60 3.43 -13.82 -14.02
CA GLU A 60 3.40 -14.23 -15.42
C GLU A 60 4.04 -13.15 -16.28
N ASN A 61 5.00 -13.53 -17.13
CA ASN A 61 5.71 -12.62 -18.04
C ASN A 61 6.30 -11.39 -17.33
N ASP A 62 6.88 -11.60 -16.14
CA ASP A 62 7.46 -10.57 -15.26
C ASP A 62 6.45 -9.59 -14.63
N ALA A 63 5.14 -9.88 -14.70
CA ALA A 63 4.10 -9.08 -14.05
C ALA A 63 3.34 -9.90 -12.99
N VAL A 64 2.89 -9.25 -11.92
CA VAL A 64 2.03 -9.88 -10.90
C VAL A 64 0.65 -10.09 -11.51
N SER A 65 0.33 -11.33 -11.89
CA SER A 65 -0.94 -11.66 -12.56
C SER A 65 -2.08 -11.87 -11.57
N ALA A 66 -1.77 -12.23 -10.34
CA ALA A 66 -2.71 -12.34 -9.24
C ALA A 66 -2.01 -12.10 -7.91
N VAL A 67 -2.71 -11.45 -6.99
CA VAL A 67 -2.30 -11.26 -5.61
C VAL A 67 -3.46 -11.58 -4.69
N GLY A 68 -3.15 -12.24 -3.58
CA GLY A 68 -4.09 -12.60 -2.53
C GLY A 68 -3.46 -12.31 -1.17
N ILE A 69 -4.13 -11.52 -0.34
CA ILE A 69 -3.68 -11.22 1.01
C ILE A 69 -4.79 -11.58 2.00
N THR A 70 -4.54 -12.61 2.79
CA THR A 70 -5.44 -13.07 3.84
C THR A 70 -4.79 -12.88 5.20
N GLY A 71 -5.59 -12.77 6.25
CA GLY A 71 -5.07 -12.67 7.60
C GLY A 71 -5.83 -11.66 8.43
N ARG A 72 -5.23 -11.29 9.56
CA ARG A 72 -5.80 -10.38 10.54
C ARG A 72 -4.74 -9.37 10.98
N GLY A 73 -5.16 -8.13 11.13
CA GLY A 73 -4.33 -7.11 11.75
C GLY A 73 -5.17 -5.98 12.33
N CYS A 74 -4.50 -5.01 12.93
CA CYS A 74 -5.15 -3.75 13.29
C CYS A 74 -5.68 -3.02 12.03
N ALA A 75 -6.52 -2.01 12.22
CA ALA A 75 -7.16 -1.29 11.10
C ALA A 75 -6.14 -0.74 10.08
N ILE A 76 -5.01 -0.21 10.57
CA ILE A 76 -3.93 0.30 9.71
C ILE A 76 -3.31 -0.84 8.91
N SER A 77 -2.91 -1.92 9.57
CA SER A 77 -2.26 -3.06 8.91
C SER A 77 -3.17 -3.71 7.86
N GLN A 78 -4.47 -3.86 8.17
CA GLN A 78 -5.46 -4.39 7.23
C GLN A 78 -5.66 -3.47 6.02
N ALA A 79 -5.77 -2.16 6.25
CA ALA A 79 -5.92 -1.20 5.16
C ALA A 79 -4.65 -1.14 4.30
N SER A 80 -3.46 -1.15 4.90
CA SER A 80 -2.18 -1.20 4.20
C SER A 80 -2.02 -2.48 3.37
N ALA A 81 -2.44 -3.64 3.89
CA ALA A 81 -2.45 -4.88 3.14
C ALA A 81 -3.38 -4.79 1.92
N SER A 82 -4.58 -4.26 2.09
CA SER A 82 -5.51 -4.08 0.96
C SER A 82 -4.98 -3.12 -0.10
N LEU A 83 -4.38 -1.99 0.31
CA LEU A 83 -3.79 -1.01 -0.61
C LEU A 83 -2.58 -1.60 -1.34
N LEU A 84 -1.75 -2.37 -0.64
CA LEU A 84 -0.61 -3.06 -1.23
C LEU A 84 -1.05 -4.01 -2.34
N ALA A 85 -2.12 -4.78 -2.11
CA ALA A 85 -2.61 -5.72 -3.11
C ALA A 85 -3.04 -5.00 -4.40
N GLU A 86 -3.83 -3.93 -4.30
CA GLU A 86 -4.20 -3.12 -5.47
C GLU A 86 -2.98 -2.48 -6.14
N LEU A 87 -2.00 -2.03 -5.36
CA LEU A 87 -0.80 -1.37 -5.88
C LEU A 87 0.08 -2.31 -6.71
N VAL A 88 0.18 -3.59 -6.33
CA VAL A 88 1.11 -4.53 -6.98
C VAL A 88 0.48 -5.33 -8.10
N GLU A 89 -0.84 -5.52 -8.11
CA GLU A 89 -1.53 -6.28 -9.15
C GLU A 89 -1.32 -5.66 -10.54
N GLY A 90 -0.91 -6.48 -11.51
CA GLY A 90 -0.61 -6.05 -12.88
C GLY A 90 0.74 -5.34 -13.07
N LYS A 91 1.45 -4.97 -12.00
CA LYS A 91 2.76 -4.32 -12.11
C LYS A 91 3.88 -5.32 -12.39
N LYS A 92 4.93 -4.85 -13.07
CA LYS A 92 6.15 -5.63 -13.25
C LYS A 92 6.95 -5.73 -11.96
N SER A 93 7.73 -6.81 -11.83
CA SER A 93 8.60 -7.01 -10.67
C SER A 93 9.54 -5.82 -10.39
N GLY A 94 10.01 -5.15 -11.45
CA GLY A 94 10.82 -3.93 -11.34
C GLY A 94 10.05 -2.75 -10.73
N GLU A 95 8.86 -2.46 -11.24
CA GLU A 95 8.00 -1.38 -10.77
C GLU A 95 7.59 -1.58 -9.30
N VAL A 96 7.26 -2.82 -8.92
CA VAL A 96 6.94 -3.15 -7.52
C VAL A 96 8.12 -2.84 -6.60
N ARG A 97 9.35 -3.16 -7.00
CA ARG A 97 10.56 -2.86 -6.19
C ARG A 97 10.80 -1.37 -6.07
N GLU A 98 10.55 -0.61 -7.13
CA GLU A 98 10.65 0.85 -7.13
C GLU A 98 9.62 1.48 -6.18
N SER A 99 8.34 1.06 -6.26
CA SER A 99 7.29 1.50 -5.33
C SER A 99 7.68 1.20 -3.87
N VAL A 100 8.17 -0.01 -3.57
CA VAL A 100 8.60 -0.38 -2.21
C VAL A 100 9.77 0.48 -1.73
N SER A 101 10.74 0.76 -2.60
CA SER A 101 11.89 1.61 -2.28
C SER A 101 11.45 3.04 -1.95
N ALA A 102 10.63 3.64 -2.83
CA ALA A 102 10.08 4.97 -2.63
C ALA A 102 9.24 5.04 -1.34
N PHE A 103 8.40 4.04 -1.09
CA PHE A 103 7.54 3.99 0.09
C PHE A 103 8.35 3.91 1.40
N ARG A 104 9.42 3.10 1.42
CA ARG A 104 10.32 3.01 2.58
C ARG A 104 11.01 4.34 2.87
N ARG A 105 11.48 5.04 1.83
CA ARG A 105 12.09 6.36 1.98
C ARG A 105 11.09 7.38 2.53
N LEU A 106 9.87 7.37 2.00
CA LEU A 106 8.77 8.22 2.49
C LEU A 106 8.52 7.98 3.98
N LEU A 107 8.37 6.72 4.41
CA LEU A 107 8.15 6.37 5.82
C LEU A 107 9.31 6.77 6.75
N GLN A 108 10.54 6.84 6.21
CA GLN A 108 11.72 7.29 6.95
C GLN A 108 11.85 8.82 7.02
N GLY A 109 10.92 9.57 6.41
CA GLY A 109 10.97 11.02 6.33
C GLY A 109 12.07 11.53 5.39
N VAL A 110 12.58 10.68 4.49
CA VAL A 110 13.55 11.06 3.48
C VAL A 110 12.80 11.69 2.31
N GLU A 111 13.29 12.84 1.80
CA GLU A 111 12.70 13.42 0.59
C GLU A 111 12.80 12.44 -0.58
N ILE A 112 11.68 12.27 -1.28
CA ILE A 112 11.55 11.46 -2.49
C ILE A 112 11.43 12.36 -3.71
N SER A 113 12.02 11.93 -4.83
CA SER A 113 12.00 12.68 -6.09
C SER A 113 10.60 12.70 -6.72
N ALA A 114 10.40 13.51 -7.77
CA ALA A 114 9.13 13.53 -8.49
C ALA A 114 8.85 12.16 -9.14
N GLU A 115 9.88 11.54 -9.70
CA GLU A 115 9.82 10.22 -10.33
C GLU A 115 9.47 9.14 -9.29
N GLU A 116 10.01 9.23 -8.07
CA GLU A 116 9.65 8.32 -6.98
C GLU A 116 8.21 8.49 -6.49
N ARG A 117 7.61 9.68 -6.65
CA ARG A 117 6.19 9.90 -6.34
C ARG A 117 5.28 9.33 -7.41
N GLU A 118 5.72 9.24 -8.66
CA GLU A 118 4.91 8.69 -9.76
C GLU A 118 4.74 7.17 -9.66
N VAL A 119 5.66 6.48 -8.97
CA VAL A 119 5.59 5.03 -8.76
C VAL A 119 4.85 4.62 -7.49
N LEU A 120 4.48 5.57 -6.62
CA LEU A 120 3.65 5.36 -5.42
C LEU A 120 2.16 5.50 -5.76
#